data_AF-A0A6C0QY47-F1
#
_entry.id   AF-A0A6C0QY47-F1
#
_cell.length_a   1.000
_cell.length_b   1.000
_cell.length_c   1.000
_cell.angle_alpha   90.00
_cell.angle_beta   90.00
_cell.angle_gamma   90.00
#
_symmetry.space_group_name_H-M   'P 1'
#
loop_
_entity.id
_entity.type
_entity.pdbx_description
1 polymer ?
#
loop_
_entity_poly.entity_id
_entity_poly.type
_entity_poly.pdbx_seq_one_letter_code
_entity_poly.pdbx_strand_id
1 'polypeptide(L)'
;MSDFHKSLLKYKKMFWEKGIIHYEDVLAFAWEILNSSKEILRIIRSKFPYFFIDEFQDTNPVQTEIIKLIAEKETVMGVIGDKAQSIYEFQGADVKQFDNFVLPEMVFYKWKITIEVLKV
;
A
#
# COMPACT_ATOMS: atom_id res chain seq x y z
N MET A 1 -24.00 8.38 -5.77
CA MET A 1 -23.33 7.25 -6.45
C MET A 1 -23.84 7.17 -7.88
N SER A 2 -22.97 7.26 -8.88
CA SER A 2 -23.36 7.16 -10.29
C SER A 2 -23.89 5.76 -10.64
N ASP A 3 -24.69 5.64 -11.71
CA ASP A 3 -25.25 4.36 -12.15
C ASP A 3 -24.17 3.33 -12.52
N PHE A 4 -23.00 3.81 -12.94
CA PHE A 4 -21.81 2.98 -13.15
C PHE A 4 -21.36 2.28 -11.86
N HIS A 5 -21.24 2.99 -10.73
CA HIS A 5 -20.79 2.41 -9.46
C HIS A 5 -21.74 1.32 -8.96
N LYS A 6 -23.06 1.54 -9.09
CA LYS A 6 -24.07 0.54 -8.70
C LYS A 6 -23.95 -0.71 -9.56
N SER A 7 -23.76 -0.53 -10.87
CA SER A 7 -23.61 -1.64 -11.82
C SER A 7 -22.33 -2.42 -11.57
N LEU A 8 -21.22 -1.74 -11.31
CA LEU A 8 -19.93 -2.35 -10.98
C LEU A 8 -20.00 -3.14 -9.66
N LEU A 9 -20.61 -2.58 -8.62
CA LEU A 9 -20.80 -3.29 -7.35
C LEU A 9 -21.68 -4.53 -7.51
N LYS A 10 -22.76 -4.43 -8.30
CA LYS A 10 -23.59 -5.60 -8.61
C LYS A 10 -22.79 -6.67 -9.34
N TYR A 11 -21.98 -6.28 -10.33
CA TYR A 11 -21.09 -7.19 -11.04
C TYR A 11 -20.11 -7.88 -10.09
N LYS A 12 -19.36 -7.13 -9.27
CA LYS A 12 -18.40 -7.69 -8.31
C LYS A 12 -19.07 -8.67 -7.33
N LYS A 13 -20.24 -8.32 -6.79
CA LYS A 13 -21.03 -9.21 -5.91
C LYS A 13 -21.38 -10.55 -6.54
N MET A 14 -21.74 -10.58 -7.83
CA MET A 14 -22.04 -11.84 -8.53
C MET A 14 -20.84 -12.79 -8.60
N PHE A 15 -19.61 -12.28 -8.61
CA PHE A 15 -18.39 -13.09 -8.55
C PHE A 15 -18.06 -13.50 -7.11
N TRP A 16 -18.22 -12.59 -6.16
CA TRP A 16 -17.99 -12.88 -4.74
C TRP A 16 -18.91 -13.99 -4.22
N GLU A 17 -20.18 -14.01 -4.64
CA GLU A 17 -21.13 -15.09 -4.33
C GLU A 17 -20.68 -16.47 -4.82
N LYS A 18 -19.80 -16.52 -5.83
CA LYS A 18 -19.18 -17.74 -6.36
C LYS A 18 -17.82 -18.04 -5.74
N GLY A 19 -17.38 -17.27 -4.74
CA GLY A 19 -16.05 -17.36 -4.15
C GLY A 19 -14.94 -16.85 -5.06
N ILE A 20 -15.25 -16.07 -6.10
CA ILE A 20 -14.27 -15.50 -7.03
C ILE A 20 -14.01 -14.04 -6.64
N ILE A 21 -12.75 -13.70 -6.44
CA ILE A 21 -12.30 -12.33 -6.15
C ILE A 21 -11.31 -11.88 -7.23
N HIS A 22 -11.40 -10.61 -7.62
CA HIS A 22 -10.43 -10.00 -8.54
C HIS A 22 -9.27 -9.41 -7.76
N TYR A 23 -8.19 -9.07 -8.47
CA TYR A 23 -6.99 -8.51 -7.86
C TYR A 23 -7.27 -7.26 -7.00
N GLU A 24 -8.09 -6.33 -7.48
CA GLU A 24 -8.41 -5.11 -6.70
C GLU A 24 -9.25 -5.41 -5.45
N ASP A 25 -10.05 -6.49 -5.49
CA ASP A 25 -10.91 -6.87 -4.36
C ASP A 25 -10.07 -7.32 -3.16
N VAL A 26 -8.89 -7.89 -3.41
CA VAL A 26 -7.96 -8.32 -2.36
C VAL A 26 -7.55 -7.14 -1.47
N LEU A 27 -7.15 -6.02 -2.08
CA LEU A 27 -6.75 -4.83 -1.34
C LEU A 27 -7.93 -4.19 -0.61
N ALA A 28 -9.10 -4.13 -1.26
CA ALA A 28 -10.31 -3.59 -0.65
C ALA A 28 -10.72 -4.40 0.60
N PHE A 29 -10.75 -5.72 0.49
CA PHE A 29 -11.09 -6.60 1.62
C PHE A 29 -10.03 -6.61 2.70
N ALA A 30 -8.74 -6.58 2.34
CA ALA A 30 -7.67 -6.46 3.34
C ALA A 30 -7.83 -5.18 4.16
N TRP A 31 -8.07 -4.05 3.50
CA TRP A 31 -8.33 -2.79 4.18
C TRP A 31 -9.58 -2.88 5.08
N GLU A 32 -10.70 -3.42 4.57
CA GLU A 32 -11.94 -3.55 5.34
C GLU A 32 -11.76 -4.43 6.59
N ILE A 33 -11.08 -5.57 6.47
CA ILE A 33 -10.82 -6.48 7.57
C ILE A 33 -9.91 -5.84 8.62
N LEU A 34 -8.81 -5.22 8.20
CA LEU A 34 -7.84 -4.61 9.12
C LEU A 34 -8.41 -3.37 9.82
N ASN A 35 -9.23 -2.59 9.11
CA ASN A 35 -9.88 -1.40 9.66
C ASN A 35 -11.02 -1.75 10.64
N SER A 36 -11.73 -2.86 10.40
CA SER A 36 -12.87 -3.28 11.23
C SER A 36 -12.48 -4.18 12.42
N SER A 37 -11.41 -4.96 12.32
CA SER A 37 -11.02 -5.93 13.35
C SER A 37 -9.66 -5.63 13.98
N LYS A 38 -9.71 -4.99 15.16
CA LYS A 38 -8.52 -4.75 15.99
C LYS A 38 -7.78 -6.03 16.37
N GLU A 39 -8.50 -7.15 16.51
CA GLU A 39 -7.91 -8.43 16.85
C GLU A 39 -7.05 -8.97 15.71
N ILE A 40 -7.56 -8.95 14.48
CA ILE A 40 -6.80 -9.38 13.30
C ILE A 40 -5.59 -8.46 13.09
N LEU A 41 -5.79 -7.15 13.23
CA LEU A 41 -4.70 -6.19 13.14
C LEU A 41 -3.60 -6.47 14.17
N ARG A 42 -3.97 -6.75 15.43
CA ARG A 42 -3.01 -7.16 16.48
C ARG A 42 -2.28 -8.45 16.13
N ILE A 43 -2.97 -9.45 15.59
CA ILE A 43 -2.35 -10.71 15.16
C ILE A 43 -1.31 -10.45 14.07
N ILE A 44 -1.64 -9.63 13.06
CA ILE A 44 -0.72 -9.29 11.98
C ILE A 44 0.52 -8.56 12.51
N ARG A 45 0.32 -7.50 13.33
CA ARG A 45 1.42 -6.76 13.96
C ARG A 45 2.32 -7.65 14.82
N SER A 46 1.72 -8.54 15.63
CA SER A 46 2.47 -9.47 16.49
C SER A 46 3.24 -10.52 15.70
N LYS A 47 2.67 -10.99 14.58
CA LYS A 47 3.30 -11.99 13.71
C LYS A 47 4.46 -11.40 12.91
N PHE A 48 4.34 -10.14 12.52
CA PHE A 48 5.30 -9.43 11.68
C PHE A 48 5.72 -8.11 12.36
N PRO A 49 6.60 -8.17 13.37
CA PRO A 49 7.02 -6.97 14.10
C PRO A 49 7.88 -6.01 13.27
N TYR A 50 8.38 -6.45 12.11
CA TYR A 50 9.16 -5.64 11.18
C TYR A 50 8.56 -5.72 9.78
N PHE A 51 8.23 -4.57 9.19
CA PHE A 51 7.76 -4.46 7.81
C PHE A 51 8.72 -3.58 7.01
N PHE A 52 9.15 -4.09 5.85
CA PHE A 52 9.92 -3.32 4.87
C PHE A 52 9.15 -3.30 3.56
N ILE A 53 8.83 -2.11 3.07
CA ILE A 53 8.11 -1.91 1.82
C ILE A 53 9.09 -1.28 0.83
N ASP A 54 9.35 -1.98 -0.26
CA ASP A 54 10.13 -1.48 -1.38
C ASP A 54 9.24 -0.84 -2.44
N GLU A 55 9.82 -0.05 -3.34
CA GLU A 55 9.13 0.61 -4.46
C GLU A 55 7.89 1.42 -4.04
N PHE A 56 7.96 2.10 -2.89
CA PHE A 56 6.79 2.78 -2.33
C PHE A 56 6.28 3.94 -3.20
N GLN A 57 7.10 4.49 -4.10
CA GLN A 57 6.65 5.49 -5.07
C GLN A 57 5.50 4.99 -5.97
N ASP A 58 5.40 3.68 -6.18
CA ASP A 58 4.39 3.06 -7.03
C ASP A 58 3.15 2.57 -6.24
N THR A 59 3.04 2.98 -4.97
CA THR A 59 1.94 2.60 -4.08
C THR A 59 0.67 3.42 -4.36
N ASN A 60 -0.50 2.78 -4.29
CA ASN A 60 -1.80 3.45 -4.41
C ASN A 60 -2.37 3.87 -3.03
N PRO A 61 -3.42 4.71 -2.98
CA PRO A 61 -3.96 5.21 -1.71
C PRO A 61 -4.45 4.10 -0.76
N VAL A 62 -5.07 3.03 -1.27
CA VAL A 62 -5.59 1.94 -0.42
C VAL A 62 -4.45 1.18 0.25
N GLN A 63 -3.38 0.88 -0.50
CA GLN A 63 -2.18 0.26 0.06
C GLN A 63 -1.53 1.15 1.12
N THR A 64 -1.46 2.47 0.88
CA THR A 64 -0.93 3.43 1.85
C THR A 64 -1.71 3.41 3.16
N GLU A 65 -3.04 3.35 3.10
CA GLU A 65 -3.89 3.27 4.29
C GLU A 65 -3.73 1.93 5.04
N ILE A 66 -3.62 0.81 4.32
CA ILE A 66 -3.29 -0.50 4.95
C ILE A 66 -1.96 -0.42 5.69
N ILE A 67 -0.95 0.16 5.05
CA ILE A 67 0.39 0.30 5.61
C ILE A 67 0.35 1.16 6.89
N LYS A 68 -0.36 2.30 6.88
CA LYS A 68 -0.56 3.12 8.09
C LYS A 68 -1.28 2.36 9.20
N LEU A 69 -2.33 1.60 8.87
CA LEU A 69 -3.04 0.76 9.84
C LEU A 69 -2.08 -0.25 10.47
N ILE A 70 -1.14 -0.83 9.73
CA ILE A 70 -0.17 -1.77 10.30
C ILE A 70 0.85 -1.03 11.18
N ALA A 71 1.36 0.12 10.72
CA ALA A 71 2.48 0.84 11.31
C ALA A 71 2.25 1.51 12.68
N GLU A 72 0.99 1.73 13.08
CA GLU A 72 0.66 2.62 14.22
C GLU A 72 1.26 2.17 15.57
N LYS A 73 1.36 0.86 15.84
CA LYS A 73 1.83 0.33 17.13
C LYS A 73 2.57 -1.00 16.97
N GLU A 74 3.57 -1.21 17.83
CA GLU A 74 4.25 -2.50 18.04
C GLU A 74 4.95 -3.06 16.79
N THR A 75 5.07 -2.24 15.74
CA THR A 75 5.61 -2.61 14.45
C THR A 75 6.65 -1.58 14.04
N VAL A 76 7.85 -2.04 13.70
CA VAL A 76 8.88 -1.22 13.09
C VAL A 76 8.68 -1.25 11.59
N MET A 77 8.51 -0.08 10.98
CA MET A 77 8.25 0.04 9.54
C MET A 77 9.38 0.79 8.84
N GLY A 78 9.93 0.17 7.80
CA GLY A 78 10.83 0.78 6.84
C GLY A 78 10.15 0.89 5.47
N VAL A 79 10.33 2.03 4.82
CA VAL A 79 9.78 2.29 3.50
C VAL A 79 10.91 2.78 2.59
N ILE A 80 11.06 2.16 1.43
CA ILE A 80 12.10 2.42 0.44
C ILE A 80 11.42 2.82 -0.86
N GLY A 81 12.00 3.80 -1.57
CA GLY A 81 11.52 4.20 -2.88
C GLY A 81 12.39 5.25 -3.55
N ASP A 82 12.24 5.38 -4.86
CA ASP A 82 12.89 6.38 -5.69
C ASP A 82 11.85 7.12 -6.54
N LYS A 83 11.61 8.39 -6.19
CA LYS A 83 10.67 9.26 -6.92
C LYS A 83 11.01 9.39 -8.41
N ALA A 84 12.28 9.35 -8.79
CA ALA A 84 12.69 9.47 -10.19
C ALA A 84 12.27 8.24 -11.03
N GLN A 85 11.89 7.14 -10.38
CA GLN A 85 11.46 5.88 -11.00
C GLN A 85 9.95 5.65 -10.94
N SER A 86 9.17 6.63 -10.46
CA SER A 86 7.70 6.54 -10.44
C SER A 86 7.13 6.51 -11.86
N ILE A 87 6.84 5.32 -12.39
CA ILE A 87 6.31 5.12 -13.75
C ILE A 87 4.92 4.46 -13.77
N TYR A 88 4.37 4.03 -12.63
CA TYR A 88 3.11 3.28 -12.55
C TYR A 88 1.83 4.13 -12.34
N GLU A 89 1.88 5.44 -12.63
CA GLU A 89 0.71 6.34 -12.48
C GLU A 89 -0.53 5.82 -13.26
N PHE A 90 -0.31 5.19 -14.43
CA PHE A 90 -1.36 4.60 -15.26
C PHE A 90 -2.11 3.43 -14.58
N GLN A 91 -1.57 2.83 -13.52
CA GLN A 91 -2.23 1.79 -12.72
C GLN A 91 -2.81 2.32 -11.40
N GLY A 92 -2.88 3.65 -11.23
CA GLY A 92 -3.43 4.28 -10.04
C GLY A 92 -2.43 4.42 -8.88
N ALA A 93 -1.14 4.20 -9.14
CA ALA A 93 -0.10 4.68 -8.24
C ALA A 93 -0.16 6.21 -8.16
N ASP A 94 0.06 6.76 -6.98
CA ASP A 94 0.14 8.21 -6.80
C ASP A 94 1.43 8.52 -6.06
N VAL A 95 2.41 9.08 -6.75
CA VAL A 95 3.72 9.46 -6.18
C VAL A 95 3.58 10.39 -4.97
N LYS A 96 2.45 11.11 -4.85
CA LYS A 96 2.14 11.92 -3.67
C LYS A 96 1.95 11.08 -2.42
N GLN A 97 1.61 9.80 -2.55
CA GLN A 97 1.60 8.88 -1.41
C GLN A 97 3.01 8.77 -0.82
N PHE A 98 4.04 8.58 -1.65
CA PHE A 98 5.42 8.57 -1.20
C PHE A 98 5.87 9.92 -0.65
N ASP A 99 5.57 11.03 -1.34
CA ASP A 99 5.99 12.36 -0.89
C ASP A 99 5.36 12.78 0.44
N ASN A 100 4.10 12.39 0.70
CA ASN A 100 3.34 12.81 1.87
C ASN A 100 3.26 11.74 2.97
N PHE A 101 3.94 10.60 2.81
CA PHE A 101 3.92 9.54 3.80
C PHE A 101 4.68 9.96 5.05
N VAL A 102 4.00 9.92 6.19
CA VAL A 102 4.59 10.23 7.50
C VAL A 102 4.04 9.27 8.54
N LEU A 103 4.93 8.75 9.38
CA LEU A 103 4.60 8.01 10.59
C LEU A 103 5.12 8.76 11.83
N PRO A 104 4.55 8.53 13.02
CA PRO A 104 5.16 8.98 14.27
C PRO A 104 6.61 8.48 14.34
N GLU A 105 7.53 9.36 14.74
CA GLU A 105 8.96 9.04 14.93
C GLU A 105 9.70 8.56 13.66
N MET A 106 9.15 8.79 12.47
CA MET A 106 9.80 8.43 11.21
C MET A 106 11.14 9.16 11.04
N VAL A 107 12.19 8.40 10.75
CA VAL A 107 13.51 8.92 10.40
C VAL A 107 13.73 8.81 8.90
N PHE A 108 14.10 9.92 8.26
CA PHE A 108 14.34 9.97 6.82
C PHE A 108 15.81 9.80 6.49
N TYR A 109 16.11 8.85 5.61
CA TYR A 109 17.44 8.63 5.06
C TYR A 109 17.43 8.92 3.56
N LYS A 110 18.38 9.73 3.09
CA LYS A 110 18.58 9.98 1.66
C LYS A 110 19.95 9.47 1.24
N TRP A 111 19.96 8.51 0.32
CA TRP A 111 21.19 8.00 -0.27
C TRP A 111 21.37 8.61 -1.66
N LYS A 112 22.61 8.95 -2.00
CA LYS A 112 23.00 9.40 -3.33
C LYS A 112 23.91 8.36 -3.95
N ILE A 113 23.39 7.61 -4.91
CA ILE A 113 24.20 6.69 -5.72
C ILE A 113 24.82 7.51 -6.84
N THR A 114 26.15 7.45 -6.96
CA THR A 114 26.89 8.06 -8.09
C THR A 114 27.41 6.92 -8.94
N ILE A 115 26.90 6.80 -10.17
CA ILE A 115 27.37 5.80 -11.13
C ILE A 115 28.49 6.46 -11.92
N GLU A 116 29.74 6.08 -11.64
CA GLU A 116 30.86 6.43 -12.50
C GLU A 116 30.86 5.49 -13.70
N VAL A 117 30.49 6.03 -14.87
CA VAL A 117 30.60 5.28 -16.13
C VAL A 117 32.08 5.25 -16.49
N LEU A 118 32.72 4.09 -16.32
CA LEU A 118 34.05 3.84 -16.85
C LEU A 118 34.01 4.07 -18.36
N LYS A 119 34.72 5.09 -18.84
CA LYS A 119 34.99 5.27 -20.27
C LYS A 119 35.90 4.12 -20.71
N VAL A 120 35.36 3.23 -21.53
CA VAL A 120 36.13 2.23 -22.28
C VAL A 120 36.89 2.92 -23.40
#